data_AF-A0A7K1J8J7-F1
#
_entry.id   AF-A0A7K1J8J7-F1
#
_cell.length_a   1.000
_cell.length_b   1.000
_cell.length_c   1.000
_cell.angle_alpha   90.00
_cell.angle_beta   90.00
_cell.angle_gamma   90.00
#
_symmetry.space_group_name_H-M   'P 1'
#
loop_
_entity.id
_entity.type
_entity.pdbx_description
1 polymer ?
#
loop_
_entity_poly.entity_id
_entity_poly.type
_entity_poly.pdbx_seq_one_letter_code
_entity_poly.pdbx_strand_id
1 'polypeptide(L)'
;MLSRPLLNSWEVSSLMAWSNASSGSKFSARTKRIVKHRDQGTCQLQYPGICQGIGTQFDHVINLAQLGISRSDPEADYPGNLQLVCPPCHTKKTQGEAHAAKRAKRFRKPLPHPGLLQTPDPQ
;
A
#
# COMPACT_ATOMS: atom_id res chain seq x y z
N MET A 1 -6.74 19.69 -57.83
CA MET A 1 -7.75 18.77 -57.28
C MET A 1 -7.09 17.42 -57.03
N LEU A 2 -6.60 17.15 -55.82
CA LEU A 2 -6.38 15.79 -55.31
C LEU A 2 -6.63 15.85 -53.79
N SER A 3 -7.58 15.03 -53.36
CA SER A 3 -8.19 15.01 -52.02
C SER A 3 -7.53 13.96 -51.12
N ARG A 4 -7.26 14.39 -49.87
CA ARG A 4 -7.34 13.67 -48.57
C ARG A 4 -6.34 12.50 -48.33
N PRO A 5 -6.03 12.12 -47.06
CA PRO A 5 -6.72 12.49 -45.82
C PRO A 5 -5.84 13.03 -44.66
N LEU A 6 -6.58 13.59 -43.70
CA LEU A 6 -6.20 13.99 -42.35
C LEU A 6 -5.78 12.78 -41.50
N LEU A 7 -4.64 12.86 -40.84
CA LEU A 7 -4.30 12.02 -39.69
C LEU A 7 -4.14 12.92 -38.47
N ASN A 8 -5.10 12.78 -37.56
CA ASN A 8 -5.17 13.48 -36.28
C ASN A 8 -3.99 13.04 -35.39
N SER A 9 -3.08 13.96 -35.08
CA SER A 9 -2.03 13.73 -34.08
C SER A 9 -2.56 14.15 -32.70
N TRP A 10 -3.08 13.16 -31.96
CA TRP A 10 -3.41 13.25 -30.55
C TRP A 10 -2.38 12.44 -29.74
N GLU A 11 -1.10 12.69 -30.00
CA GLU A 11 0.04 12.31 -29.15
C GLU A 11 0.33 13.50 -28.23
N VAL A 12 0.47 13.41 -26.90
CA VAL A 12 0.78 12.31 -25.99
C VAL A 12 0.21 12.74 -24.64
N SER A 13 -0.87 12.10 -24.19
CA SER A 13 -1.33 12.20 -22.80
C SER A 13 -0.75 11.05 -21.98
N SER A 14 -0.37 11.34 -20.73
CA SER A 14 0.09 10.41 -19.69
C SER A 14 1.56 10.00 -19.68
N LEU A 15 2.43 10.87 -19.14
CA LEU A 15 3.72 10.44 -18.59
C LEU A 15 3.94 10.78 -17.10
N MET A 16 2.93 11.31 -16.38
CA MET A 16 3.08 11.67 -14.95
C MET A 16 1.88 11.25 -14.08
N ALA A 17 1.16 10.18 -14.43
CA ALA A 17 0.09 9.66 -13.57
C ALA A 17 0.71 8.85 -12.42
N TRP A 18 0.91 9.52 -11.28
CA TRP A 18 1.32 8.98 -9.97
C TRP A 18 2.49 7.98 -9.98
N SER A 19 3.69 8.44 -9.63
CA SER A 19 4.70 7.54 -9.11
C SER A 19 4.16 6.93 -7.81
N ASN A 20 3.92 5.61 -7.80
CA ASN A 20 3.55 4.82 -6.62
C ASN A 20 4.70 4.69 -5.61
N ALA A 21 5.55 5.71 -5.48
CA ALA A 21 6.51 5.81 -4.41
C ALA A 21 5.74 6.20 -3.14
N SER A 22 5.05 5.24 -2.54
CA SER A 22 4.59 5.39 -1.16
C SER A 22 5.81 5.77 -0.36
N SER A 23 5.77 6.93 0.31
CA SER A 23 6.80 7.38 1.24
C SER A 23 7.09 6.21 2.17
N GLY A 24 8.24 5.55 1.98
CA GLY A 24 8.60 4.42 2.83
C GLY A 24 8.51 4.90 4.28
N SER A 25 7.84 4.15 5.15
CA SER A 25 7.93 4.42 6.58
C SER A 25 9.42 4.53 6.89
N LYS A 26 9.81 5.69 7.44
CA LYS A 26 11.21 5.95 7.77
C LYS A 26 11.54 5.17 9.05
N PHE A 27 11.56 3.84 8.94
CA PHE A 27 11.97 2.96 10.03
C PHE A 27 13.33 3.44 10.53
N SER A 28 13.48 3.54 11.85
CA SER A 28 14.74 3.97 12.45
C SER A 28 15.90 3.07 12.01
N ALA A 29 17.12 3.61 11.96
CA ALA A 29 18.31 2.81 11.63
C ALA A 29 18.50 1.63 12.60
N ARG A 30 18.12 1.81 13.88
CA ARG A 30 18.11 0.75 14.90
C ARG A 30 17.14 -0.36 14.53
N THR A 31 15.89 -0.03 14.21
CA THR A 31 14.85 -0.98 13.79
C THR A 31 15.31 -1.77 12.55
N LYS A 32 15.81 -1.07 11.53
CA LYS A 32 16.33 -1.71 10.31
C LYS A 32 17.46 -2.70 10.60
N ARG A 33 18.38 -2.35 11.51
CA ARG A 33 19.49 -3.24 11.91
C ARG A 33 18.99 -4.50 12.60
N ILE A 34 18.06 -4.36 13.56
CA ILE A 34 17.47 -5.49 14.30
C ILE A 34 16.82 -6.48 13.31
N VAL A 35 15.95 -5.98 12.43
CA VAL A 35 15.23 -6.83 11.46
C VAL A 35 16.19 -7.47 10.46
N LYS A 36 17.16 -6.72 9.91
CA LYS A 36 18.17 -7.30 9.00
C LYS A 36 19.03 -8.38 9.66
N HIS A 37 19.42 -8.18 10.91
CA HIS A 37 20.21 -9.17 11.66
C HIS A 37 19.39 -10.44 11.92
N ARG A 38 18.13 -10.29 12.35
CA ARG A 38 17.22 -11.41 12.59
C ARG A 38 16.95 -12.20 11.31
N ASP A 39 16.67 -11.52 10.21
CA ASP A 39 16.23 -12.13 8.95
C ASP A 39 17.39 -12.55 8.05
N GLN A 40 18.63 -12.19 8.41
CA GLN A 40 19.87 -12.56 7.70
C GLN A 40 19.85 -12.21 6.20
N GLY A 41 19.18 -11.12 5.82
CA GLY A 41 19.04 -10.72 4.41
C GLY A 41 18.09 -11.60 3.59
N THR A 42 17.39 -12.55 4.21
CA THR A 42 16.51 -13.51 3.54
C THR A 42 15.07 -12.99 3.51
N CYS A 43 14.37 -13.21 2.40
CA CYS A 43 12.95 -12.91 2.26
C CYS A 43 12.13 -13.86 3.14
N GLN A 44 11.38 -13.31 4.10
CA GLN A 44 10.59 -14.09 5.05
C GLN A 44 9.26 -14.60 4.47
N LEU A 45 8.72 -13.97 3.42
CA LEU A 45 7.43 -14.37 2.83
C LEU A 45 7.51 -15.64 1.96
N GLN A 46 8.64 -15.86 1.29
CA GLN A 46 8.93 -17.07 0.50
C GLN A 46 7.81 -17.56 -0.44
N TYR A 47 7.02 -16.65 -1.03
CA TYR A 47 5.91 -17.06 -1.90
C TYR A 47 6.40 -17.88 -3.11
N PRO A 48 5.78 -19.06 -3.37
CA PRO A 48 6.22 -19.94 -4.45
C PRO A 48 6.04 -19.27 -5.81
N GLY A 49 6.99 -19.53 -6.72
CA GLY A 49 6.98 -19.06 -8.11
C GLY A 49 7.36 -17.61 -8.34
N ILE A 50 7.48 -16.76 -7.30
CA ILE A 50 7.85 -15.34 -7.46
C ILE A 50 8.95 -14.86 -6.51
N CYS A 51 9.29 -15.63 -5.48
CA CYS A 51 10.29 -15.22 -4.49
C CYS A 51 11.71 -15.25 -5.07
N GLN A 52 12.47 -14.18 -4.85
CA GLN A 52 13.89 -14.08 -5.22
C GLN A 52 14.85 -14.55 -4.12
N GLY A 53 14.34 -15.00 -2.97
CA GLY A 53 15.13 -15.42 -1.81
C GLY A 53 15.73 -14.29 -0.98
N ILE A 54 16.14 -13.18 -1.61
CA ILE A 54 16.83 -12.06 -0.93
C ILE A 54 15.84 -10.96 -0.55
N GLY A 55 15.80 -10.61 0.74
CA GLY A 55 14.98 -9.54 1.27
C GLY A 55 15.67 -8.17 1.19
N THR A 56 15.00 -7.17 0.63
CA THR A 56 15.54 -5.80 0.50
C THR A 56 14.58 -4.72 0.98
N GLN A 57 13.30 -5.05 1.17
CA GLN A 57 12.26 -4.17 1.65
C GLN A 57 11.82 -4.59 3.05
N PHE A 58 11.39 -3.62 3.86
CA PHE A 58 10.83 -3.86 5.18
C PHE A 58 9.32 -3.76 5.09
N ASP A 59 8.64 -4.76 5.61
CA ASP A 59 7.20 -4.91 5.53
C ASP A 59 6.62 -5.32 6.89
N HIS A 60 5.39 -4.91 7.17
CA HIS A 60 4.70 -5.32 8.39
C HIS A 60 4.16 -6.74 8.27
N VAL A 61 4.45 -7.61 9.24
CA VAL A 61 3.87 -8.98 9.28
C VAL A 61 2.35 -8.91 9.37
N ILE A 62 1.84 -8.11 10.32
CA ILE A 62 0.44 -7.72 10.44
C ILE A 62 0.32 -6.24 10.06
N ASN A 63 -0.50 -5.92 9.05
CA ASN A 63 -0.67 -4.53 8.64
C ASN A 63 -1.25 -3.66 9.76
N LEU A 64 -0.87 -2.37 9.77
CA LEU A 64 -1.25 -1.42 10.82
C LEU A 64 -2.77 -1.22 10.94
N ALA A 65 -3.50 -1.30 9.81
CA ALA A 65 -4.95 -1.16 9.80
C ALA A 65 -5.65 -2.30 10.57
N GLN A 66 -5.12 -3.52 10.50
CA GLN A 66 -5.60 -4.67 11.25
C GLN A 66 -5.27 -4.56 12.74
N LEU A 67 -4.14 -3.92 13.09
CA LEU A 67 -3.79 -3.60 14.47
C LEU A 67 -4.57 -2.40 15.04
N GLY A 68 -5.32 -1.67 14.20
CA GLY A 68 -6.04 -0.46 14.63
C GLY A 68 -5.13 0.73 14.94
N ILE A 69 -3.84 0.67 14.57
CA ILE A 69 -2.86 1.72 14.87
C ILE A 69 -2.59 2.59 13.63
N SER A 70 -2.27 3.85 13.89
CA SER A 70 -1.89 4.80 12.84
C SER A 70 -0.41 4.64 12.47
N ARG A 71 0.00 5.17 11.30
CA ARG A 71 1.43 5.19 10.93
C ARG A 71 2.30 6.07 11.83
N SER A 72 1.69 7.03 12.52
CA SER A 72 2.36 7.92 13.48
C SER A 72 2.47 7.30 14.88
N ASP A 73 1.86 6.14 15.10
CA ASP A 73 1.92 5.46 16.38
C ASP A 73 3.36 4.98 16.67
N PRO A 74 3.90 5.21 17.89
CA PRO A 74 5.21 4.70 18.28
C PRO A 74 5.36 3.17 18.11
N GLU A 75 4.27 2.40 18.20
CA GLU A 75 4.27 0.96 18.02
C GLU A 75 4.23 0.53 16.55
N ALA A 76 3.97 1.44 15.61
CA ALA A 76 3.89 1.12 14.19
C ALA A 76 5.21 0.55 13.64
N ASP A 77 6.35 0.96 14.20
CA ASP A 77 7.68 0.53 13.77
C ASP A 77 8.29 -0.54 14.71
N TYR A 78 7.46 -1.23 15.49
CA TYR A 78 7.89 -2.29 16.40
C TYR A 78 8.62 -3.41 15.62
N PRO A 79 9.91 -3.69 15.91
CA PRO A 79 10.70 -4.66 15.14
C PRO A 79 10.10 -6.07 15.09
N GLY A 80 9.33 -6.47 16.11
CA GLY A 80 8.68 -7.78 16.15
C GLY A 80 7.56 -7.94 15.11
N ASN A 81 6.95 -6.84 14.66
CA ASN A 81 5.93 -6.85 13.60
C ASN A 81 6.52 -6.48 12.23
N LEU A 82 7.83 -6.40 12.08
CA LEU A 82 8.49 -6.13 10.81
C LEU A 82 9.17 -7.39 10.29
N GLN A 83 9.30 -7.49 8.97
CA GLN A 83 9.98 -8.57 8.25
C GLN A 83 10.69 -8.03 7.01
N LEU A 84 11.79 -8.67 6.64
CA LEU A 84 12.54 -8.40 5.43
C LEU A 84 11.98 -9.25 4.28
N VAL A 85 11.65 -8.59 3.16
CA VAL A 85 10.95 -9.21 2.03
C VAL A 85 11.56 -8.79 0.71
N CYS A 86 11.49 -9.66 -0.28
CA CYS A 86 11.91 -9.33 -1.65
C CYS A 86 10.82 -8.48 -2.34
N PRO A 87 11.17 -7.62 -3.31
CA PRO A 87 10.21 -6.77 -4.02
C PRO A 87 8.99 -7.50 -4.62
N PRO A 88 9.13 -8.67 -5.28
CA PRO A 88 7.96 -9.37 -5.83
C PRO A 88 7.04 -9.91 -4.74
N CYS A 89 7.58 -10.47 -3.65
CA CYS A 89 6.76 -10.93 -2.53
C CYS A 89 6.03 -9.77 -1.84
N HIS A 90 6.72 -8.65 -1.63
CA HIS A 90 6.13 -7.45 -1.06
C HIS A 90 4.97 -6.90 -1.91
N THR A 91 5.16 -6.88 -3.23
CA THR A 91 4.12 -6.45 -4.18
C THR A 91 2.89 -7.36 -4.10
N LYS A 92 3.08 -8.68 -4.10
CA LYS A 92 1.97 -9.64 -3.96
C LYS A 92 1.21 -9.47 -2.65
N LYS A 93 1.91 -9.29 -1.53
CA LYS A 93 1.28 -9.03 -0.22
C LYS A 93 0.48 -7.74 -0.24
N THR A 94 1.09 -6.63 -0.67
CA THR A 94 0.43 -5.31 -0.77
C THR A 94 -0.83 -5.37 -1.63
N GLN A 95 -0.79 -6.07 -2.77
CA GLN A 95 -1.97 -6.27 -3.61
C GLN A 95 -3.06 -7.06 -2.87
N GLY A 96 -2.69 -8.17 -2.21
CA GLY A 96 -3.62 -8.98 -1.41
C GLY A 96 -4.31 -8.16 -0.31
N GLU A 97 -3.56 -7.35 0.42
CA GLU A 97 -4.09 -6.45 1.45
C GLU A 97 -5.02 -5.39 0.85
N ALA A 98 -4.65 -4.78 -0.28
CA ALA A 98 -5.49 -3.83 -0.99
C ALA A 98 -6.81 -4.47 -1.46
N HIS A 99 -6.77 -5.71 -1.95
CA HIS A 99 -7.97 -6.46 -2.32
C HIS A 99 -8.84 -6.77 -1.11
N ALA A 100 -8.25 -7.20 0.02
CA ALA A 100 -8.97 -7.44 1.27
C ALA A 100 -9.66 -6.16 1.76
N ALA A 101 -8.96 -5.02 1.76
CA ALA A 101 -9.51 -3.72 2.14
C ALA A 101 -10.67 -3.28 1.22
N LYS A 102 -10.53 -3.49 -0.09
CA LYS A 102 -11.60 -3.22 -1.06
C LYS A 102 -12.83 -4.10 -0.79
N ARG A 103 -12.64 -5.40 -0.52
CA ARG A 103 -13.75 -6.31 -0.17
C ARG A 103 -14.44 -5.87 1.12
N ALA A 104 -13.68 -5.52 2.16
CA ALA A 104 -14.24 -5.04 3.42
C ALA A 104 -15.07 -3.76 3.25
N LYS A 105 -14.64 -2.83 2.39
CA LYS A 105 -15.39 -1.59 2.10
C LYS A 105 -16.73 -1.85 1.41
N ARG A 106 -16.85 -2.88 0.57
CA ARG A 106 -18.11 -3.21 -0.14
C ARG A 106 -19.27 -3.51 0.80
N PHE A 107 -18.98 -4.01 2.01
CA PHE A 107 -19.99 -4.36 3.01
C PHE A 107 -20.27 -3.23 4.01
N ARG A 108 -19.59 -2.08 3.91
CA ARG A 108 -19.84 -0.95 4.80
C ARG A 108 -21.10 -0.20 4.34
N LYS A 109 -22.07 -0.01 5.24
CA LYS A 109 -23.17 0.92 5.01
C LYS A 109 -22.60 2.35 4.97
N PRO A 110 -22.84 3.15 3.92
CA PRO A 110 -22.44 4.55 3.90
C PRO A 110 -23.11 5.28 5.07
N LEU A 111 -22.36 6.15 5.76
CA LEU A 111 -22.99 7.11 6.65
C LEU A 111 -23.93 8.02 5.84
N PRO A 112 -25.10 8.40 6.37
CA PRO A 112 -25.94 9.38 5.71
C PRO A 112 -25.14 10.65 5.48
N HIS A 113 -25.29 11.26 4.30
CA HIS A 113 -24.58 12.50 4.00
C HIS A 113 -25.02 13.59 5.00
N PRO A 114 -24.13 14.49 5.44
CA PRO A 114 -24.46 15.50 6.45
C PRO A 114 -25.73 16.31 6.12
N GLY A 115 -25.97 16.63 4.84
CA GLY A 115 -27.19 17.33 4.40
C GLY A 115 -28.51 16.56 4.51
N LEU A 116 -28.50 15.31 5.00
CA LEU A 116 -29.66 14.45 5.21
C LEU A 116 -30.01 14.33 6.71
N LEU A 117 -29.13 14.82 7.58
CA LEU A 117 -29.32 14.90 9.01
C LEU A 117 -30.03 16.23 9.32
N GLN A 118 -31.33 16.32 8.99
CA GLN A 118 -32.14 17.44 9.47
C GLN A 118 -32.29 17.30 10.99
N THR A 119 -31.62 18.16 11.75
CA THR A 119 -32.00 18.42 13.13
C THR A 119 -33.34 19.15 13.10
N PRO A 120 -34.38 18.70 13.82
CA PRO A 120 -35.62 19.45 13.89
C PRO A 120 -35.36 20.82 14.51
N ASP A 121 -35.91 21.88 13.91
CA ASP A 121 -35.83 23.25 14.43
C ASP A 121 -36.43 23.31 15.85
N PRO A 122 -35.78 24.01 16.80
CA PRO A 122 -36.39 24.26 18.10
C PRO A 122 -37.60 25.20 17.94
N GLN A 123 -38.76 24.78 18.48
CA GLN A 123 -40.00 25.57 18.59
C GLN A 123 -39.87 26.70 19.61
#